data_AF-A0A6N9TRX7-F1
#
_entry.id   AF-A0A6N9TRX7-F1
#
_cell.length_a   1.000
_cell.length_b   1.000
_cell.length_c   1.000
_cell.angle_alpha   90.00
_cell.angle_beta   90.00
_cell.angle_gamma   90.00
#
_symmetry.space_group_name_H-M   'P 1'
#
loop_
_entity.id
_entity.type
_entity.pdbx_description
1 polymer ?
#
loop_
_entity_poly.entity_id
_entity_poly.type
_entity_poly.pdbx_seq_one_letter_code
_entity_poly.pdbx_strand_id
1 'polypeptide(L)'
;MSVTRTAHGAQVKIAVSVAALAAGSLILTACGGSGDGASKLDGTYYVKDVNGTSELGQLVVKGNSVSHHEYTCDGVYEKPGVTSTGEFNKDQSQIIWTVAGEDSRNQRTGSESVSTSATSISISGSAYIRDDSDAGNALLGGFKAECQK
;
A
#
# COMPACT_ATOMS: atom_id res chain seq x y z
N MET A 1 -16.40 91.14 25.82
CA MET A 1 -15.00 91.01 26.27
C MET A 1 -14.45 89.65 25.83
N SER A 2 -13.16 89.37 26.06
CA SER A 2 -12.36 88.28 25.47
C SER A 2 -12.99 86.86 25.56
N VAL A 3 -12.88 85.99 24.53
CA VAL A 3 -11.76 85.02 24.21
C VAL A 3 -11.23 84.27 25.45
N THR A 4 -10.96 82.96 25.50
CA THR A 4 -10.52 81.91 24.52
C THR A 4 -10.88 80.50 25.11
N ARG A 5 -10.74 79.29 24.50
CA ARG A 5 -10.16 78.79 23.23
C ARG A 5 -10.80 77.44 22.78
N THR A 6 -10.63 77.14 21.48
CA THR A 6 -10.94 75.95 20.66
C THR A 6 -10.20 74.63 20.99
N ALA A 7 -10.84 73.47 20.73
CA ALA A 7 -10.21 72.26 20.15
C ALA A 7 -11.27 71.33 19.47
N HIS A 8 -10.94 70.67 18.36
CA HIS A 8 -11.79 69.71 17.61
C HIS A 8 -11.11 68.34 17.51
N GLY A 9 -11.89 67.27 17.27
CA GLY A 9 -11.38 65.92 16.94
C GLY A 9 -12.41 64.81 17.21
N ALA A 10 -13.44 64.65 16.37
CA ALA A 10 -13.43 63.84 15.14
C ALA A 10 -13.48 62.30 15.40
N GLN A 11 -14.62 61.68 15.11
CA GLN A 11 -14.82 60.23 15.18
C GLN A 11 -14.21 59.51 13.96
N VAL A 12 -13.48 58.40 14.17
CA VAL A 12 -13.12 57.46 13.10
C VAL A 12 -13.32 56.00 13.52
N LYS A 13 -14.39 55.43 12.96
CA LYS A 13 -14.67 54.04 12.55
C LYS A 13 -13.83 52.87 13.11
N ILE A 14 -14.55 51.83 13.52
CA ILE A 14 -14.09 50.50 13.94
C ILE A 14 -13.44 49.72 12.79
N ALA A 15 -12.32 49.03 13.05
CA ALA A 15 -11.96 47.76 12.38
C ALA A 15 -11.01 46.92 13.25
N VAL A 16 -11.27 45.61 13.34
CA VAL A 16 -10.53 44.61 14.14
C VAL A 16 -9.26 44.14 13.43
N SER A 17 -8.18 43.85 14.16
CA SER A 17 -7.32 42.67 13.92
C SER A 17 -6.37 42.35 15.09
N VAL A 18 -6.04 41.06 15.21
CA VAL A 18 -5.38 40.40 16.34
C VAL A 18 -3.85 40.55 16.31
N ALA A 19 -3.22 40.76 17.48
CA ALA A 19 -1.79 40.50 17.68
C ALA A 19 -1.49 40.14 19.16
N ALA A 20 -1.28 38.86 19.45
CA ALA A 20 -0.83 38.37 20.76
C ALA A 20 -0.11 37.01 20.62
N LEU A 21 1.15 37.04 20.15
CA LEU A 21 2.02 35.86 20.09
C LEU A 21 2.68 35.62 21.46
N ALA A 22 2.29 34.57 22.17
CA ALA A 22 2.89 34.22 23.46
C ALA A 22 2.89 32.70 23.72
N ALA A 23 4.08 32.19 24.11
CA ALA A 23 4.36 30.95 24.85
C ALA A 23 3.62 29.64 24.48
N GLY A 24 4.38 28.63 24.02
CA GLY A 24 3.86 27.28 23.76
C GLY A 24 4.94 26.26 23.42
N SER A 25 5.90 26.03 24.34
CA SER A 25 7.03 25.10 24.15
C SER A 25 6.58 23.63 24.20
N LEU A 26 5.85 23.18 23.18
CA LEU A 26 5.47 21.78 23.01
C LEU A 26 6.68 20.97 22.56
N ILE A 27 7.12 20.04 23.41
CA ILE A 27 8.08 19.00 23.04
C ILE A 27 7.33 17.99 22.17
N LEU A 28 7.40 18.14 20.84
CA LEU A 28 6.86 17.15 19.93
C LEU A 28 7.76 15.90 19.93
N THR A 29 7.45 14.96 20.84
CA THR A 29 7.69 13.53 20.58
C THR A 29 6.71 13.05 19.50
N ALA A 30 6.91 13.56 18.28
CA ALA A 30 6.24 13.08 17.07
C ALA A 30 7.21 12.12 16.35
N CYS A 31 6.69 11.00 15.85
CA CYS A 31 7.50 9.94 15.24
C CYS A 31 8.04 10.40 13.87
N GLY A 32 9.20 11.09 13.88
CA GLY A 32 9.90 11.59 12.69
C GLY A 32 10.60 10.48 11.90
N GLY A 33 9.86 9.43 11.54
CA GLY A 33 10.33 8.21 10.90
C GLY A 33 9.94 8.08 9.43
N SER A 34 9.63 9.19 8.74
CA SER A 34 9.43 9.21 7.29
C SER A 34 10.76 9.05 6.53
N GLY A 35 11.32 7.85 6.60
CA GLY A 35 12.34 7.41 5.65
C GLY A 35 11.68 6.69 4.49
N ASP A 36 12.16 6.95 3.27
CA ASP A 36 11.80 6.23 2.05
C ASP A 36 12.32 4.78 2.07
N GLY A 37 11.75 3.98 2.96
CA GLY A 37 11.92 2.53 2.93
C GLY A 37 11.20 1.98 1.71
N ALA A 38 11.92 1.21 0.90
CA ALA A 38 11.31 0.07 0.23
C ALA A 38 10.50 -0.69 1.29
N SER A 39 9.23 -0.98 1.00
CA SER A 39 8.34 -1.59 1.99
C SER A 39 8.98 -2.90 2.48
N LYS A 40 8.82 -3.25 3.75
CA LYS A 40 9.31 -4.54 4.27
C LYS A 40 8.71 -5.76 3.53
N LEU A 41 7.63 -5.51 2.81
CA LEU A 41 6.89 -6.43 1.97
C LEU A 41 7.32 -6.41 0.50
N ASP A 42 8.25 -5.54 0.07
CA ASP A 42 8.70 -5.47 -1.33
C ASP A 42 9.43 -6.75 -1.74
N GLY A 43 9.05 -7.25 -2.92
CA GLY A 43 9.56 -8.52 -3.45
C GLY A 43 8.52 -9.27 -4.28
N THR A 44 8.89 -10.49 -4.66
CA THR A 44 8.00 -11.45 -5.33
C THR A 44 7.73 -12.60 -4.36
N TYR A 45 6.50 -13.11 -4.36
CA TYR A 45 6.10 -14.22 -3.52
C TYR A 45 5.32 -15.25 -4.34
N TYR A 46 5.54 -16.53 -4.05
CA TYR A 46 4.93 -17.65 -4.74
C TYR A 46 4.04 -18.48 -3.81
N VAL A 47 2.98 -19.06 -4.37
CA VAL A 47 2.13 -20.05 -3.70
C VAL A 47 1.68 -21.09 -4.72
N LYS A 48 1.55 -22.35 -4.31
CA LYS A 48 0.93 -23.37 -5.16
C LYS A 48 -0.60 -23.27 -5.04
N ASP A 49 -1.27 -23.32 -6.19
CA ASP A 49 -2.71 -23.56 -6.32
C ASP A 49 -3.61 -22.71 -5.39
N VAL A 50 -3.73 -21.43 -5.74
CA VAL A 50 -4.53 -20.44 -4.99
C VAL A 50 -6.01 -20.80 -4.97
N ASN A 51 -6.52 -21.32 -6.09
CA ASN A 51 -7.94 -21.34 -6.43
C ASN A 51 -8.46 -22.69 -7.00
N GLY A 52 -7.63 -23.74 -7.02
CA GLY A 52 -7.95 -25.05 -7.62
C GLY A 52 -7.79 -25.11 -9.14
N THR A 53 -7.17 -24.10 -9.74
CA THR A 53 -7.30 -23.77 -11.17
C THR A 53 -6.02 -23.26 -11.85
N SER A 54 -4.94 -23.07 -11.09
CA SER A 54 -3.69 -22.50 -11.58
C SER A 54 -2.47 -23.09 -10.85
N GLU A 55 -1.51 -23.63 -11.60
CA GLU A 55 -0.36 -24.36 -11.08
C GLU A 55 0.57 -23.51 -10.20
N LEU A 56 0.70 -22.21 -10.49
CA LEU A 56 1.48 -21.26 -9.69
C LEU A 56 0.80 -19.89 -9.57
N GLY A 57 0.54 -19.46 -8.33
CA GLY A 57 0.17 -18.08 -8.01
C GLY A 57 1.40 -17.26 -7.66
N GLN A 58 1.46 -16.01 -8.14
CA GLN A 58 2.52 -15.05 -7.83
C GLN A 58 1.91 -13.74 -7.32
N LEU A 59 2.45 -13.23 -6.22
CA LEU A 59 2.17 -11.90 -5.69
C LEU A 59 3.43 -11.03 -5.85
N VAL A 60 3.28 -9.84 -6.41
CA VAL A 60 4.37 -8.86 -6.58
C VAL A 60 4.01 -7.60 -5.82
N VAL A 61 4.88 -7.17 -4.91
CA VAL A 61 4.68 -5.98 -4.06
C VAL A 61 5.72 -4.92 -4.39
N LYS A 62 5.26 -3.68 -4.57
CA LYS A 62 6.10 -2.50 -4.85
C LYS A 62 5.57 -1.28 -4.10
N GLY A 63 6.21 -0.94 -2.99
CA GLY A 63 5.80 0.13 -2.08
C GLY A 63 4.46 -0.19 -1.43
N ASN A 64 3.38 0.42 -1.95
CA ASN A 64 2.00 0.17 -1.52
C ASN A 64 1.19 -0.62 -2.56
N SER A 65 1.67 -0.72 -3.80
CA SER A 65 0.97 -1.39 -4.90
C SER A 65 1.23 -2.90 -4.89
N VAL A 66 0.19 -3.66 -5.22
CA VAL A 66 0.20 -5.12 -5.25
C VAL A 66 -0.37 -5.61 -6.57
N SER A 67 0.36 -6.51 -7.24
CA SER A 67 -0.16 -7.28 -8.38
C SER A 67 -0.27 -8.74 -7.99
N HIS A 68 -1.37 -9.39 -8.35
CA HIS A 68 -1.50 -10.84 -8.31
C HIS A 68 -1.59 -11.40 -9.72
N HIS A 69 -0.80 -12.41 -9.98
CA HIS A 69 -0.68 -13.10 -11.26
C HIS A 69 -0.92 -14.59 -11.04
N GLU A 70 -1.54 -15.25 -12.02
CA GLU A 70 -1.61 -16.71 -12.03
C GLU A 70 -1.04 -17.25 -13.34
N TYR A 71 -0.37 -18.39 -13.19
CA TYR A 71 0.36 -19.08 -14.24
C TYR A 71 -0.09 -20.54 -14.31
N THR A 72 -0.25 -20.99 -15.54
CA THR A 72 -0.62 -22.34 -15.97
C THR A 72 0.39 -22.82 -17.01
N CYS A 73 0.53 -24.13 -17.24
CA CYS A 73 1.58 -24.66 -18.13
C CYS A 73 1.35 -24.41 -19.63
N ASP A 74 0.17 -23.93 -20.04
CA ASP A 74 -0.08 -23.34 -21.36
C ASP A 74 0.36 -21.86 -21.44
N GLY A 75 0.68 -21.24 -20.30
CA GLY A 75 1.29 -19.92 -20.17
C GLY A 75 2.82 -20.00 -19.98
N VAL A 76 3.52 -18.95 -20.40
CA VAL A 76 4.98 -18.83 -20.20
C VAL A 76 5.24 -18.19 -18.84
N TYR A 77 6.22 -18.66 -18.06
CA TYR A 77 6.58 -18.04 -16.77
C TYR A 77 6.98 -16.55 -16.87
N GLU A 78 7.28 -16.05 -18.09
CA GLU A 78 7.60 -14.65 -18.39
C GLU A 78 6.37 -13.77 -18.63
N LYS A 79 5.20 -14.36 -18.91
CA LYS A 79 3.95 -13.65 -19.18
C LYS A 79 2.78 -14.32 -18.44
N PRO A 80 2.22 -13.69 -17.40
CA PRO A 80 1.07 -14.26 -16.70
C PRO A 80 -0.13 -14.34 -17.65
N GLY A 81 -0.93 -15.40 -17.52
CA GLY A 81 -2.17 -15.52 -18.30
C GLY A 81 -3.20 -14.47 -17.89
N VAL A 82 -3.22 -14.14 -16.59
CA VAL A 82 -4.30 -13.39 -15.92
C VAL A 82 -3.71 -12.52 -14.80
N THR A 83 -4.23 -11.31 -14.58
CA THR A 83 -3.69 -10.36 -13.57
C THR A 83 -4.79 -9.57 -12.88
N SER A 84 -4.73 -9.49 -11.55
CA SER A 84 -5.44 -8.51 -10.72
C SER A 84 -4.44 -7.52 -10.10
N THR A 85 -4.85 -6.29 -9.83
CA THR A 85 -4.04 -5.29 -9.09
C THR A 85 -4.82 -4.63 -7.97
N GLY A 86 -4.12 -4.26 -6.91
CA GLY A 86 -4.67 -3.58 -5.75
C GLY A 86 -3.60 -2.79 -5.00
N GLU A 87 -3.99 -2.26 -3.85
CA GLU A 87 -3.09 -1.52 -2.97
C GLU A 87 -3.27 -1.98 -1.52
N PHE A 88 -2.19 -1.95 -0.74
CA PHE A 88 -2.29 -2.12 0.71
C PHE A 88 -3.07 -0.95 1.33
N ASN A 89 -3.84 -1.23 2.38
CA ASN A 89 -4.32 -0.18 3.26
C ASN A 89 -3.15 0.47 4.04
N LYS A 90 -3.39 1.63 4.65
CA LYS A 90 -2.35 2.45 5.32
C LYS A 90 -1.48 1.68 6.31
N ASP A 91 -2.04 0.66 6.96
CA ASP A 91 -1.39 -0.10 8.03
C ASP A 91 -0.93 -1.49 7.56
N GLN A 92 -0.94 -1.75 6.24
CA GLN A 92 -0.55 -2.99 5.55
C GLN A 92 -1.27 -4.26 6.08
N SER A 93 -2.48 -4.11 6.62
CA SER A 93 -3.32 -5.18 7.18
C SER A 93 -4.37 -5.73 6.22
N GLN A 94 -4.58 -5.06 5.09
CA GLN A 94 -5.50 -5.50 4.02
C GLN A 94 -4.96 -5.09 2.66
N ILE A 95 -5.32 -5.83 1.61
CA ILE A 95 -5.20 -5.40 0.21
C ILE A 95 -6.60 -5.01 -0.27
N ILE A 96 -6.70 -3.88 -0.95
CA ILE A 96 -7.90 -3.38 -1.62
C ILE A 96 -7.68 -3.55 -3.13
N TRP A 97 -8.43 -4.46 -3.75
CA TRP A 97 -8.31 -4.75 -5.18
C TRP A 97 -9.01 -3.68 -6.01
N THR A 98 -8.25 -3.03 -6.88
CA THR A 98 -8.67 -1.87 -7.69
C THR A 98 -8.95 -2.24 -9.15
N VAL A 99 -8.29 -3.29 -9.66
CA VAL A 99 -8.54 -3.89 -10.97
C VAL A 99 -8.59 -5.40 -10.80
N ALA A 100 -9.73 -5.99 -11.14
CA ALA A 100 -9.90 -7.45 -11.16
C ALA A 100 -9.44 -8.03 -12.50
N GLY A 101 -8.93 -9.25 -12.48
CA GLY A 101 -8.70 -10.02 -13.70
C GLY A 101 -10.01 -10.34 -14.43
N GLU A 102 -9.95 -10.31 -15.77
CA GLU A 102 -11.08 -10.64 -16.65
C GLU A 102 -11.45 -12.13 -16.65
N ASP A 103 -10.55 -12.97 -16.14
CA ASP A 103 -10.66 -14.43 -16.03
C ASP A 103 -10.97 -14.83 -14.58
N SER A 104 -11.92 -15.75 -14.39
CA SER A 104 -12.41 -16.17 -13.08
C SER A 104 -11.37 -16.84 -12.18
N ARG A 105 -10.25 -17.33 -12.74
CA ARG A 105 -9.12 -17.87 -11.96
C ARG A 105 -8.49 -16.80 -11.06
N ASN A 106 -8.28 -15.59 -11.60
CA ASN A 106 -7.63 -14.48 -10.91
C ASN A 106 -8.52 -13.22 -10.88
N GLN A 107 -9.80 -13.39 -10.53
CA GLN A 107 -10.77 -12.29 -10.40
C GLN A 107 -10.83 -11.79 -8.95
N ARG A 108 -9.79 -11.07 -8.49
CA ARG A 108 -9.79 -10.50 -7.13
C ARG A 108 -10.52 -9.17 -7.07
N THR A 109 -11.36 -9.01 -6.05
CA THR A 109 -12.25 -7.85 -5.87
C THR A 109 -12.40 -7.51 -4.38
N GLY A 110 -12.77 -6.27 -4.07
CA GLY A 110 -13.03 -5.83 -2.69
C GLY A 110 -11.77 -5.77 -1.84
N SER A 111 -11.90 -6.04 -0.53
CA SER A 111 -10.80 -5.98 0.43
C SER A 111 -10.52 -7.34 1.05
N GLU A 112 -9.31 -7.84 0.92
CA GLU A 112 -8.85 -9.07 1.57
C GLU A 112 -7.95 -8.74 2.77
N SER A 113 -8.19 -9.39 3.91
CA SER A 113 -7.33 -9.26 5.09
C SER A 113 -6.02 -10.02 4.92
N VAL A 114 -4.93 -9.42 5.41
CA VAL A 114 -3.57 -9.93 5.23
C VAL A 114 -2.87 -10.08 6.58
N SER A 115 -2.08 -11.14 6.72
CA SER A 115 -1.06 -11.25 7.76
C SER A 115 0.32 -11.47 7.15
N THR A 116 1.36 -10.93 7.78
CA THR A 116 2.71 -10.86 7.19
C THR A 116 3.77 -11.41 8.14
N SER A 117 4.81 -12.01 7.56
CA SER A 117 6.02 -12.44 8.26
C SER A 117 7.26 -11.89 7.55
N ALA A 118 8.46 -12.26 8.00
CA ALA A 118 9.69 -11.89 7.28
C ALA A 118 9.76 -12.51 5.87
N THR A 119 9.21 -13.71 5.68
CA THR A 119 9.35 -14.52 4.45
C THR A 119 8.02 -14.84 3.77
N SER A 120 6.89 -14.34 4.29
CA SER A 120 5.57 -14.64 3.72
C SER A 120 4.54 -13.52 3.88
N ILE A 121 3.55 -13.53 2.98
CA ILE A 121 2.32 -12.74 3.02
C ILE A 121 1.17 -13.74 2.90
N SER A 122 0.27 -13.77 3.87
CA SER A 122 -0.90 -14.65 3.86
C SER A 122 -2.16 -13.88 3.50
N ILE A 123 -2.84 -14.26 2.42
CA ILE A 123 -4.07 -13.64 1.92
C ILE A 123 -5.17 -14.72 1.92
N SER A 124 -6.30 -14.44 2.59
CA SER A 124 -7.47 -15.34 2.63
C SER A 124 -7.16 -16.81 3.04
N GLY A 125 -6.11 -17.00 3.86
CA GLY A 125 -5.63 -18.31 4.33
C GLY A 125 -4.47 -18.90 3.53
N SER A 126 -4.25 -18.46 2.29
CA SER A 126 -3.17 -18.93 1.42
C SER A 126 -1.88 -18.15 1.69
N ALA A 127 -0.80 -18.86 2.02
CA ALA A 127 0.50 -18.27 2.35
C ALA A 127 1.40 -18.15 1.11
N TYR A 128 1.65 -16.92 0.67
CA TYR A 128 2.60 -16.58 -0.38
C TYR A 128 3.99 -16.44 0.22
N ILE A 129 4.98 -17.11 -0.36
CA ILE A 129 6.33 -17.30 0.19
C ILE A 129 7.35 -16.57 -0.68
N ARG A 130 8.25 -15.76 -0.08
CA ARG A 130 9.26 -14.96 -0.80
C ARG A 130 10.09 -15.78 -1.79
N ASP A 131 10.34 -15.23 -2.97
CA ASP A 131 11.21 -15.79 -4.00
C ASP A 131 12.69 -15.88 -3.57
N ASP A 132 13.14 -15.04 -2.65
CA ASP A 132 14.47 -15.11 -2.02
C ASP A 132 14.68 -16.29 -1.05
N SER A 133 13.64 -17.08 -0.77
CA SER A 133 13.70 -18.23 0.17
C SER A 133 13.80 -19.58 -0.52
N ASP A 134 14.35 -20.59 0.15
CA ASP A 134 14.43 -21.98 -0.35
C ASP A 134 13.05 -22.53 -0.77
N ALA A 135 12.00 -22.21 0.00
CA ALA A 135 10.64 -22.66 -0.27
C ALA A 135 10.00 -21.94 -1.47
N GLY A 136 10.22 -20.63 -1.64
CA GLY A 136 9.78 -19.90 -2.83
C GLY A 136 10.50 -20.36 -4.10
N ASN A 137 11.81 -20.61 -4.01
CA ASN A 137 12.60 -21.22 -5.09
C ASN A 137 12.12 -22.64 -5.43
N ALA A 138 11.78 -23.46 -4.43
CA ALA A 138 11.22 -24.79 -4.66
C ALA A 138 9.86 -24.76 -5.38
N LEU A 139 8.99 -23.79 -5.06
CA LEU A 139 7.72 -23.59 -5.78
C LEU A 139 7.95 -23.21 -7.25
N LEU A 140 8.77 -22.19 -7.51
CA LEU A 140 9.08 -21.73 -8.87
C LEU A 140 9.83 -22.79 -9.68
N GLY A 141 10.78 -23.51 -9.06
CA GLY A 141 11.52 -24.60 -9.67
C GLY A 141 10.63 -25.81 -9.99
N GLY A 142 9.71 -26.14 -9.09
CA GLY A 142 8.70 -27.18 -9.28
C GLY A 142 7.80 -26.88 -10.49
N PHE A 143 7.22 -25.68 -10.54
CA PHE A 143 6.40 -25.22 -11.67
C PHE A 143 7.19 -25.28 -13.00
N LYS A 144 8.41 -24.76 -13.04
CA LYS A 144 9.27 -24.81 -14.24
C LYS A 144 9.59 -26.24 -14.68
N ALA A 145 9.84 -27.16 -13.74
CA ALA A 145 10.07 -28.58 -14.04
C ALA A 145 8.78 -29.35 -14.36
N GLU A 146 7.61 -28.80 -14.07
CA GLU A 146 6.31 -29.36 -14.42
C GLU A 146 5.91 -28.97 -15.85
N CYS A 147 6.04 -27.70 -16.22
CA CYS A 147 5.69 -27.17 -17.55
C CYS A 147 6.77 -27.35 -18.63
N GLN A 148 7.83 -28.11 -18.38
CA GLN A 148 8.88 -28.49 -19.35
C GLN A 148 8.76 -29.95 -19.83
N LYS A 149 7.59 -30.58 -19.64
CA LYS A 149 7.30 -31.98 -19.97
C LYS A 149 6.42 -32.10 -21.21
#